data_AF-A0A836QIH9-F1
#
_entry.id   AF-A0A836QIH9-F1
#
_cell.length_a   1.000
_cell.length_b   1.000
_cell.length_c   1.000
_cell.angle_alpha   90.00
_cell.angle_beta   90.00
_cell.angle_gamma   90.00
#
_symmetry.space_group_name_H-M   'P 1'
#
loop_
_entity.id
_entity.type
_entity.pdbx_description
1 polymer ?
#
loop_
_entity_poly.entity_id
_entity_poly.type
_entity_poly.pdbx_seq_one_letter_code
_entity_poly.pdbx_strand_id
1 'polypeptide(L)'
;MMKTLVNKLAVAGAASLAALLLSSGGVLGELVISEPVRSVDNIPPEPVTNLLAVDTGVGVRITWDLSIDDAVSFTSFGGAIVPRGGVQGYRVYRAADNAAQELISALGPGVGEFDDLDVLSGVAYSYSVHPFDLDNETGLDLLPGSPEDLARVVLLGGGTLDLVEVTTVRASITFDQDLAPDQEAIDPFVESFVALLSDLLGIDPSRISVTGVRTGSTIVDFVISAPPQGSSGAPAEAVLAGLIELVRDDAVNEFESLGTVAGIVDQTSTDIVAVPQPVDGSGNLVLGWFTRQGDRVGLTDFFLFADHFGLSEGEDDYDSRFDIVA
;
A
#
# COMPACT_ATOMS: atom_id res chain seq x y z
N MET A 1 -20.14 -60.09 42.26
CA MET A 1 -20.65 -58.88 42.95
C MET A 1 -20.27 -57.67 42.10
N MET A 2 -20.81 -57.45 40.90
CA MET A 2 -22.23 -57.38 40.50
C MET A 2 -22.99 -56.24 41.22
N LYS A 3 -22.99 -55.06 40.60
CA LYS A 3 -24.09 -54.09 40.48
C LYS A 3 -23.69 -53.01 39.45
N THR A 4 -24.48 -52.39 38.58
CA THR A 4 -25.72 -52.62 37.77
C THR A 4 -25.93 -51.28 37.00
N LEU A 5 -26.83 -51.25 35.99
CA LEU A 5 -27.41 -50.07 35.29
C LEU A 5 -26.46 -49.40 34.26
N VAL A 6 -26.90 -48.89 33.08
CA VAL A 6 -28.21 -48.90 32.39
C VAL A 6 -28.01 -49.36 30.92
N ASN A 7 -29.06 -49.86 30.25
CA ASN A 7 -29.13 -50.04 28.78
C ASN A 7 -30.23 -49.12 28.22
N LYS A 8 -29.99 -48.36 27.14
CA LYS A 8 -31.08 -47.73 26.36
C LYS A 8 -30.72 -47.53 24.89
N LEU A 9 -31.45 -48.25 24.04
CA LEU A 9 -31.36 -48.30 22.60
C LEU A 9 -32.53 -47.50 21.98
N ALA A 10 -32.25 -46.58 21.05
CA ALA A 10 -33.18 -46.00 20.07
C ALA A 10 -32.31 -45.34 18.96
N VAL A 11 -32.13 -45.86 17.74
CA VAL A 11 -33.06 -46.31 16.67
C VAL A 11 -33.53 -45.16 15.77
N ALA A 12 -33.41 -45.41 14.45
CA ALA A 12 -33.85 -44.65 13.28
C ALA A 12 -32.97 -43.44 12.83
N GLY A 13 -32.51 -43.40 11.58
CA GLY A 13 -32.60 -44.45 10.56
C GLY A 13 -32.11 -44.09 9.15
N ALA A 14 -31.95 -45.15 8.34
CA ALA A 14 -31.86 -45.21 6.87
C ALA A 14 -30.76 -44.37 6.16
N ALA A 15 -30.11 -44.87 5.09
CA ALA A 15 -30.48 -45.99 4.23
C ALA A 15 -29.34 -47.01 4.03
N SER A 16 -29.72 -48.27 3.89
CA SER A 16 -28.88 -49.33 3.34
C SER A 16 -29.67 -49.96 2.20
N LEU A 17 -29.12 -50.00 0.98
CA LEU A 17 -29.79 -50.56 -0.19
C LEU A 17 -29.01 -51.77 -0.73
N ALA A 18 -29.46 -52.94 -0.29
CA ALA A 18 -29.39 -54.24 -0.95
C ALA A 18 -28.13 -54.61 -1.76
N ALA A 19 -27.21 -55.35 -1.14
CA ALA A 19 -26.32 -56.26 -1.86
C ALA A 19 -27.05 -57.60 -2.13
N LEU A 20 -27.51 -57.80 -3.37
CA LEU A 20 -28.07 -59.08 -3.83
C LEU A 20 -27.12 -59.71 -4.86
N LEU A 21 -26.37 -60.74 -4.45
CA LEU A 21 -25.53 -61.50 -5.39
C LEU A 21 -26.40 -62.33 -6.34
N LEU A 22 -26.36 -61.99 -7.62
CA LEU A 22 -26.82 -62.83 -8.72
C LEU A 22 -25.69 -62.94 -9.76
N SER A 23 -25.31 -64.17 -10.06
CA SER A 23 -24.19 -64.51 -10.93
C SER A 23 -24.62 -64.64 -12.40
N SER A 24 -24.28 -63.67 -13.24
CA SER A 24 -24.17 -63.86 -14.70
C SER A 24 -23.42 -62.67 -15.32
N GLY A 25 -22.56 -62.93 -16.31
CA GLY A 25 -21.59 -61.95 -16.82
C GLY A 25 -22.23 -60.65 -17.36
N GLY A 26 -21.75 -59.52 -16.86
CA GLY A 26 -21.93 -58.20 -17.43
C GLY A 26 -20.56 -57.58 -17.69
N VAL A 27 -20.42 -56.85 -18.80
CA VAL A 27 -19.20 -56.09 -19.11
C VAL A 27 -18.93 -55.11 -17.98
N LEU A 28 -17.68 -55.05 -17.49
CA LEU A 28 -17.23 -53.98 -16.62
C LEU A 28 -17.19 -52.68 -17.43
N GLY A 29 -18.30 -51.96 -17.46
CA GLY A 29 -18.32 -50.55 -17.82
C GLY A 29 -17.56 -49.80 -16.74
N GLU A 30 -16.38 -49.30 -17.07
CA GLU A 30 -15.60 -48.44 -16.18
C GLU A 30 -16.42 -47.18 -15.92
N LEU A 31 -16.87 -47.01 -14.67
CA LEU A 31 -17.66 -45.87 -14.26
C LEU A 31 -16.71 -44.68 -14.09
N VAL A 32 -16.44 -43.96 -15.19
CA VAL A 32 -15.68 -42.70 -15.17
C VAL A 32 -16.54 -41.65 -14.47
N ILE A 33 -16.37 -41.54 -13.15
CA ILE A 33 -16.91 -40.43 -12.36
C ILE A 33 -15.98 -39.25 -12.64
N SER A 34 -16.47 -38.25 -13.36
CA SER A 34 -15.74 -36.98 -13.50
C SER A 34 -15.66 -36.28 -12.14
N GLU A 35 -14.52 -35.62 -11.86
CA GLU A 35 -14.41 -34.72 -10.71
C GLU A 35 -15.58 -33.73 -10.66
N PRO A 36 -16.10 -33.40 -9.46
CA PRO A 36 -17.24 -32.51 -9.33
C PRO A 36 -16.90 -31.12 -9.87
N VAL A 37 -17.60 -30.72 -10.94
CA VAL A 37 -17.46 -29.37 -11.53
C VAL A 37 -18.09 -28.37 -10.57
N ARG A 38 -17.25 -27.55 -9.93
CA ARG A 38 -17.67 -26.31 -9.26
C ARG A 38 -17.52 -25.13 -10.21
N SER A 39 -18.39 -24.12 -10.06
CA SER A 39 -18.06 -22.78 -10.53
C SER A 39 -16.86 -22.30 -9.71
N VAL A 40 -15.80 -21.89 -10.41
CA VAL A 40 -14.63 -21.23 -9.84
C VAL A 40 -14.78 -19.75 -10.16
N ASP A 41 -14.60 -18.87 -9.18
CA ASP A 41 -14.47 -17.45 -9.47
C ASP A 41 -13.06 -17.16 -9.99
N ASN A 42 -12.97 -16.39 -11.07
CA ASN A 42 -11.70 -15.98 -11.69
C ASN A 42 -11.47 -14.46 -11.57
N ILE A 43 -12.32 -13.76 -10.82
CA ILE A 43 -12.14 -12.33 -10.51
C ILE A 43 -11.50 -12.25 -9.12
N PRO A 44 -10.20 -11.95 -9.02
CA PRO A 44 -9.55 -11.76 -7.73
C PRO A 44 -10.04 -10.46 -7.05
N PRO A 45 -9.99 -10.36 -5.71
CA PRO A 45 -10.32 -9.10 -5.03
C PRO A 45 -9.30 -8.00 -5.36
N GLU A 46 -9.69 -6.74 -5.30
CA GLU A 46 -8.73 -5.62 -5.38
C GLU A 46 -7.73 -5.67 -4.20
N PRO A 47 -6.46 -5.23 -4.36
CA PRO A 47 -5.46 -5.25 -3.30
C PRO A 47 -5.79 -4.29 -2.14
N VAL A 48 -5.06 -4.40 -1.03
CA VAL A 48 -5.09 -3.38 0.03
C VAL A 48 -4.26 -2.15 -0.37
N THR A 49 -4.59 -1.00 0.19
CA THR A 49 -3.83 0.26 -0.01
C THR A 49 -3.22 0.74 1.31
N ASN A 50 -2.29 1.69 1.24
CA ASN A 50 -1.69 2.35 2.41
C ASN A 50 -1.11 1.36 3.45
N LEU A 51 -0.47 0.29 2.97
CA LEU A 51 0.24 -0.67 3.82
C LEU A 51 1.47 -0.01 4.46
N LEU A 52 1.51 -0.02 5.79
CA LEU A 52 2.58 0.54 6.61
C LEU A 52 3.04 -0.47 7.66
N ALA A 53 4.35 -0.60 7.87
CA ALA A 53 4.98 -1.40 8.91
C ALA A 53 5.83 -0.52 9.84
N VAL A 54 5.62 -0.62 11.16
CA VAL A 54 6.23 0.26 12.17
C VAL A 54 6.83 -0.55 13.32
N ASP A 55 8.07 -0.26 13.70
CA ASP A 55 8.69 -0.81 14.92
C ASP A 55 8.00 -0.22 16.16
N THR A 56 7.49 -1.09 17.03
CA THR A 56 6.84 -0.73 18.30
C THR A 56 7.78 -0.80 19.51
N GLY A 57 9.05 -1.21 19.30
CA GLY A 57 10.03 -1.52 20.33
C GLY A 57 9.88 -2.91 20.96
N VAL A 58 8.80 -3.64 20.64
CA VAL A 58 8.52 -5.02 21.10
C VAL A 58 8.10 -5.96 19.96
N GLY A 59 8.06 -5.47 18.73
CA GLY A 59 7.52 -6.15 17.55
C GLY A 59 7.19 -5.14 16.45
N VAL A 60 6.69 -5.63 15.30
CA VAL A 60 6.22 -4.77 14.20
C VAL A 60 4.70 -4.67 14.23
N ARG A 61 4.16 -3.45 14.18
CA ARG A 61 2.76 -3.22 13.83
C ARG A 61 2.62 -3.00 12.33
N ILE A 62 1.73 -3.74 11.69
CA ILE A 62 1.36 -3.58 10.28
C ILE A 62 -0.07 -3.06 10.21
N THR A 63 -0.31 -2.02 9.42
CA THR A 63 -1.64 -1.41 9.19
C THR A 63 -1.88 -1.17 7.71
N TRP A 64 -3.14 -1.30 7.25
CA TRP A 64 -3.54 -1.06 5.87
C TRP A 64 -4.99 -0.60 5.77
N ASP A 65 -5.32 0.07 4.67
CA ASP A 65 -6.71 0.27 4.27
C ASP A 65 -7.28 -1.00 3.66
N LEU A 66 -8.50 -1.34 4.06
CA LEU A 66 -9.23 -2.52 3.58
C LEU A 66 -9.42 -2.43 2.05
N SER A 67 -9.21 -3.55 1.36
CA SER A 67 -9.65 -3.73 -0.04
C SER A 67 -11.09 -3.24 -0.23
N ILE A 68 -11.35 -2.54 -1.34
CA ILE A 68 -12.69 -2.01 -1.65
C ILE A 68 -13.76 -3.11 -1.72
N ASP A 69 -13.37 -4.35 -2.01
CA ASP A 69 -14.26 -5.52 -2.05
C ASP A 69 -14.62 -6.09 -0.66
N ASP A 70 -13.94 -5.67 0.41
CA ASP A 70 -14.29 -6.03 1.79
C ASP A 70 -15.47 -5.18 2.32
N ALA A 71 -15.81 -4.09 1.63
CA ALA A 71 -16.93 -3.22 1.98
C ALA A 71 -18.28 -3.95 1.84
N VAL A 72 -18.78 -4.48 2.96
CA VAL A 72 -19.99 -5.31 3.02
C VAL A 72 -21.23 -4.58 2.49
N SER A 73 -21.58 -4.85 1.23
CA SER A 73 -22.83 -4.37 0.64
C SER A 73 -23.97 -5.34 0.99
N PHE A 74 -24.99 -4.83 1.68
CA PHE A 74 -26.18 -5.61 2.03
C PHE A 74 -27.27 -5.39 0.99
N THR A 75 -27.64 -6.45 0.26
CA THR A 75 -28.87 -6.44 -0.53
C THR A 75 -29.90 -7.37 0.11
N SER A 76 -31.15 -6.90 0.19
CA SER A 76 -32.26 -7.74 0.66
C SER A 76 -32.93 -8.41 -0.54
N PHE A 77 -32.96 -9.74 -0.55
CA PHE A 77 -33.67 -10.52 -1.56
C PHE A 77 -34.58 -11.52 -0.86
N GLY A 78 -35.89 -11.46 -1.14
CA GLY A 78 -36.88 -12.33 -0.50
C GLY A 78 -36.98 -12.18 1.03
N GLY A 79 -36.51 -11.07 1.61
CA GLY A 79 -36.45 -10.86 3.06
C GLY A 79 -35.23 -11.46 3.76
N ALA A 80 -34.32 -12.14 3.03
CA ALA A 80 -33.00 -12.50 3.53
C ALA A 80 -32.01 -11.35 3.31
N ILE A 81 -31.13 -11.14 4.29
CA ILE A 81 -29.95 -10.28 4.13
C ILE A 81 -28.89 -11.14 3.44
N VAL A 82 -28.43 -10.72 2.26
CA VAL A 82 -27.28 -11.32 1.58
C VAL A 82 -26.07 -10.40 1.81
N PRO A 83 -25.04 -10.85 2.56
CA PRO A 83 -23.76 -10.16 2.58
C PRO A 83 -23.11 -10.31 1.20
N ARG A 84 -22.67 -9.19 0.60
CA ARG A 84 -21.71 -9.19 -0.50
C ARG A 84 -20.49 -8.38 -0.08
N GLY A 85 -19.53 -9.08 0.52
CA GLY A 85 -18.11 -8.75 0.43
C GLY A 85 -17.46 -9.78 -0.49
N GLY A 86 -16.57 -9.32 -1.37
CA GLY A 86 -15.75 -10.19 -2.22
C GLY A 86 -14.58 -10.82 -1.45
N VAL A 87 -14.18 -10.22 -0.32
CA VAL A 87 -13.06 -10.69 0.51
C VAL A 87 -13.53 -11.69 1.58
N GLN A 88 -12.83 -12.83 1.66
CA GLN A 88 -12.93 -13.80 2.75
C GLN A 88 -11.99 -13.48 3.92
N GLY A 89 -10.90 -12.77 3.65
CA GLY A 89 -9.97 -12.28 4.68
C GLY A 89 -8.66 -11.77 4.09
N TYR A 90 -7.66 -11.59 4.95
CA TYR A 90 -6.33 -11.08 4.59
C TYR A 90 -5.24 -12.05 5.00
N ARG A 91 -4.29 -12.34 4.10
CA ARG A 91 -3.07 -13.11 4.38
C ARG A 91 -1.91 -12.16 4.57
N VAL A 92 -1.25 -12.23 5.73
CA VAL A 92 -0.07 -11.43 6.05
C VAL A 92 1.17 -12.26 5.77
N TYR A 93 2.02 -11.74 4.90
CA TYR A 93 3.30 -12.33 4.53
C TYR A 93 4.45 -11.47 5.05
N ARG A 94 5.58 -12.13 5.33
CA ARG A 94 6.82 -11.51 5.78
C ARG A 94 8.02 -12.14 5.09
N ALA A 95 8.93 -11.33 4.59
CA ALA A 95 10.29 -11.76 4.25
C ALA A 95 11.28 -11.13 5.25
N ALA A 96 12.34 -11.87 5.59
CA ALA A 96 13.46 -11.38 6.39
C ALA A 96 14.71 -11.30 5.50
N ASP A 97 15.48 -10.21 5.58
CA ASP A 97 16.78 -10.02 4.91
C ASP A 97 16.83 -10.52 3.44
N ASN A 98 15.92 -10.01 2.59
CA ASN A 98 15.77 -10.40 1.17
C ASN A 98 15.47 -11.90 0.91
N ALA A 99 15.04 -12.67 1.92
CA ALA A 99 14.55 -14.03 1.74
C ALA A 99 13.20 -14.08 1.01
N ALA A 100 12.73 -15.29 0.71
CA ALA A 100 11.36 -15.48 0.21
C ALA A 100 10.32 -15.05 1.26
N GLN A 101 9.18 -14.56 0.80
CA GLN A 101 8.04 -14.27 1.68
C GLN A 101 7.42 -15.56 2.22
N GLU A 102 7.17 -15.58 3.53
CA GLU A 102 6.48 -16.64 4.25
C GLU A 102 5.13 -16.13 4.77
N LEU A 103 4.10 -16.98 4.71
CA LEU A 103 2.80 -16.68 5.30
C LEU A 103 2.89 -16.76 6.82
N ILE A 104 2.74 -15.61 7.51
CA ILE A 104 2.81 -15.55 8.98
C ILE A 104 1.43 -15.51 9.63
N SER A 105 0.39 -15.02 8.95
CA SER A 105 -0.96 -14.95 9.51
C SER A 105 -2.06 -14.97 8.44
N ALA A 106 -3.25 -15.42 8.83
CA ALA A 106 -4.47 -15.31 8.04
C ALA A 106 -5.59 -14.75 8.93
N LEU A 107 -6.14 -13.61 8.52
CA LEU A 107 -7.08 -12.77 9.26
C LEU A 107 -8.46 -12.83 8.62
N GLY A 108 -9.50 -12.50 9.39
CA GLY A 108 -10.86 -12.38 8.88
C GLY A 108 -11.08 -11.12 8.02
N PRO A 109 -12.28 -10.98 7.42
CA PRO A 109 -12.68 -9.75 6.74
C PRO A 109 -12.87 -8.62 7.77
N GLY A 110 -12.73 -7.38 7.32
CA GLY A 110 -12.81 -6.17 8.15
C GLY A 110 -11.60 -5.90 9.05
N VAL A 111 -10.49 -6.64 8.89
CA VAL A 111 -9.26 -6.46 9.68
C VAL A 111 -8.23 -5.64 8.89
N GLY A 112 -7.87 -4.47 9.42
CA GLY A 112 -6.89 -3.53 8.84
C GLY A 112 -5.57 -3.40 9.62
N GLU A 113 -5.34 -4.26 10.62
CA GLU A 113 -4.13 -4.22 11.46
C GLU A 113 -3.67 -5.63 11.87
N PHE A 114 -2.36 -5.77 12.10
CA PHE A 114 -1.71 -6.97 12.64
C PHE A 114 -0.46 -6.61 13.43
N ASP A 115 -0.22 -7.31 14.54
CA ASP A 115 1.02 -7.21 15.32
C ASP A 115 1.87 -8.47 15.13
N ASP A 116 3.05 -8.30 14.53
CA ASP A 116 4.07 -9.35 14.46
C ASP A 116 5.06 -9.21 15.62
N LEU A 117 4.97 -10.15 16.57
CA LEU A 117 5.84 -10.24 17.73
C LEU A 117 6.96 -11.28 17.57
N ASP A 118 6.94 -12.08 16.49
CA ASP A 118 7.88 -13.17 16.24
C ASP A 118 9.05 -12.69 15.37
N VAL A 119 9.62 -11.53 15.75
CA VAL A 119 10.62 -10.77 15.02
C VAL A 119 11.89 -10.53 15.84
N LEU A 120 13.02 -10.34 15.16
CA LEU A 120 14.34 -10.23 15.78
C LEU A 120 14.95 -8.83 15.56
N SER A 121 15.56 -8.29 16.62
CA SER A 121 16.40 -7.10 16.54
C SER A 121 17.56 -7.31 15.57
N GLY A 122 17.91 -6.29 14.79
CA GLY A 122 18.97 -6.31 13.79
C GLY A 122 18.57 -6.89 12.42
N VAL A 123 17.33 -7.35 12.26
CA VAL A 123 16.82 -7.95 11.01
C VAL A 123 15.92 -6.96 10.26
N ALA A 124 16.08 -6.90 8.94
CA ALA A 124 15.18 -6.16 8.06
C ALA A 124 14.02 -7.07 7.62
N TYR A 125 12.79 -6.61 7.85
CA TYR A 125 11.58 -7.30 7.45
C TYR A 125 10.83 -6.50 6.39
N SER A 126 10.31 -7.18 5.37
CA SER A 126 9.33 -6.60 4.44
C SER A 126 8.02 -7.38 4.48
N TYR A 127 6.92 -6.64 4.53
CA TYR A 127 5.58 -7.21 4.65
C TYR A 127 4.81 -7.12 3.32
N SER A 128 3.81 -7.99 3.20
CA SER A 128 2.76 -7.88 2.19
C SER A 128 1.46 -8.37 2.79
N VAL A 129 0.35 -7.77 2.41
CA VAL A 129 -0.98 -8.16 2.88
C VAL A 129 -1.86 -8.40 1.67
N HIS A 130 -2.31 -9.64 1.51
CA HIS A 130 -3.06 -10.07 0.34
C HIS A 130 -4.52 -10.34 0.74
N PRO A 131 -5.51 -9.59 0.20
CA PRO A 131 -6.90 -10.00 0.29
C PRO A 131 -7.08 -11.31 -0.50
N PHE A 132 -7.91 -12.21 0.02
CA PHE A 132 -8.24 -13.47 -0.62
C PHE A 132 -9.74 -13.77 -0.55
N ASP A 133 -10.23 -14.51 -1.54
CA ASP A 133 -11.60 -15.05 -1.59
C ASP A 133 -11.57 -16.60 -1.53
N LEU A 134 -12.65 -17.28 -1.93
CA LEU A 134 -12.73 -18.75 -1.93
C LEU A 134 -11.77 -19.44 -2.92
N ASP A 135 -11.35 -18.74 -3.97
CA ASP A 135 -10.65 -19.23 -5.15
C ASP A 135 -9.40 -18.41 -5.51
N ASN A 136 -9.35 -17.11 -5.17
CA ASN A 136 -8.29 -16.18 -5.56
C ASN A 136 -7.59 -15.49 -4.37
N GLU A 137 -6.42 -14.91 -4.65
CA GLU A 137 -5.62 -14.09 -3.72
C GLU A 137 -4.86 -13.04 -4.52
N THR A 138 -4.76 -11.81 -3.99
CA THR A 138 -4.20 -10.66 -4.71
C THR A 138 -2.97 -10.10 -4.02
N GLY A 139 -1.86 -10.05 -4.75
CA GLY A 139 -0.63 -9.38 -4.32
C GLY A 139 -0.70 -7.86 -4.45
N LEU A 140 0.22 -7.16 -3.79
CA LEU A 140 0.44 -5.73 -4.03
C LEU A 140 1.22 -5.53 -5.33
N ASP A 141 0.72 -4.66 -6.22
CA ASP A 141 1.43 -4.22 -7.42
C ASP A 141 2.09 -2.87 -7.15
N LEU A 142 3.33 -2.90 -6.64
CA LEU A 142 4.09 -1.72 -6.24
C LEU A 142 5.33 -1.58 -7.12
N LEU A 143 5.65 -0.33 -7.49
CA LEU A 143 6.91 -0.02 -8.16
C LEU A 143 8.06 -0.14 -7.14
N PRO A 144 9.12 -0.94 -7.40
CA PRO A 144 10.21 -1.10 -6.45
C PRO A 144 10.85 0.25 -6.06
N GLY A 145 10.94 0.51 -4.76
CA GLY A 145 11.44 1.78 -4.20
C GLY A 145 10.46 2.96 -4.24
N SER A 146 9.18 2.75 -4.58
CA SER A 146 8.14 3.76 -4.36
C SER A 146 7.85 3.95 -2.86
N PRO A 147 7.26 5.08 -2.42
CA PRO A 147 6.91 5.29 -1.01
C PRO A 147 6.11 4.13 -0.40
N GLU A 148 5.21 3.52 -1.18
CA GLU A 148 4.39 2.37 -0.79
C GLU A 148 5.20 1.07 -0.67
N ASP A 149 6.17 0.84 -1.57
CA ASP A 149 7.09 -0.30 -1.47
C ASP A 149 8.06 -0.17 -0.29
N LEU A 150 8.35 1.05 0.14
CA LEU A 150 9.21 1.36 1.28
C LEU A 150 8.45 1.33 2.61
N ALA A 151 7.20 1.79 2.64
CA ALA A 151 6.35 1.82 3.85
C ALA A 151 6.11 0.45 4.48
N ARG A 152 6.19 -0.64 3.69
CA ARG A 152 6.07 -2.02 4.17
C ARG A 152 7.38 -2.64 4.68
N VAL A 153 8.48 -1.89 4.74
CA VAL A 153 9.82 -2.35 5.16
C VAL A 153 10.20 -1.73 6.51
N VAL A 154 10.72 -2.56 7.42
CA VAL A 154 11.12 -2.14 8.77
C VAL A 154 12.42 -2.84 9.19
N LEU A 155 13.32 -2.10 9.83
CA LEU A 155 14.53 -2.63 10.45
C LEU A 155 14.41 -2.45 11.98
N LEU A 156 14.53 -3.55 12.72
CA LEU A 156 14.30 -3.55 14.16
C LEU A 156 15.55 -3.24 14.97
N GLY A 157 15.41 -2.40 16.01
CA GLY A 157 16.43 -2.22 17.04
C GLY A 157 17.69 -1.43 16.64
N GLY A 158 17.71 -0.82 15.45
CA GLY A 158 18.81 0.04 14.96
C GLY A 158 18.69 1.52 15.38
N GLY A 159 18.39 1.79 16.64
CA GLY A 159 18.02 3.14 17.11
C GLY A 159 16.61 3.55 16.71
N THR A 160 16.15 4.72 17.16
CA THR A 160 14.81 5.23 16.81
C THR A 160 14.66 5.43 15.31
N LEU A 161 13.58 4.89 14.73
CA LEU A 161 13.21 5.12 13.34
C LEU A 161 13.25 6.61 12.98
N ASP A 162 13.91 6.94 11.88
CA ASP A 162 13.81 8.26 11.28
C ASP A 162 12.50 8.30 10.48
N LEU A 163 11.44 8.68 11.19
CA LEU A 163 10.09 8.84 10.65
C LEU A 163 10.07 10.13 9.82
N VAL A 164 10.17 10.01 8.50
CA VAL A 164 10.07 11.17 7.61
C VAL A 164 8.61 11.43 7.30
N GLU A 165 8.16 12.62 7.71
CA GLU A 165 6.90 13.21 7.31
C GLU A 165 6.97 13.57 5.81
N VAL A 166 6.37 12.73 4.96
CA VAL A 166 6.28 12.95 3.52
C VAL A 166 4.97 13.63 3.20
N THR A 167 5.02 14.95 3.04
CA THR A 167 3.89 15.74 2.56
C THR A 167 3.81 15.66 1.03
N THR A 168 2.71 15.11 0.52
CA THR A 168 2.40 15.06 -0.91
C THR A 168 1.37 16.12 -1.25
N VAL A 169 1.82 17.22 -1.86
CA VAL A 169 0.97 18.34 -2.23
C VAL A 169 0.15 18.00 -3.48
N ARG A 170 -1.14 17.72 -3.27
CA ARG A 170 -2.13 17.41 -4.32
C ARG A 170 -3.19 18.50 -4.38
N ALA A 171 -3.70 18.76 -5.57
CA ALA A 171 -4.86 19.63 -5.74
C ALA A 171 -5.74 19.17 -6.90
N SER A 172 -7.00 19.57 -6.84
CA SER A 172 -8.01 19.36 -7.89
C SER A 172 -8.58 20.70 -8.29
N ILE A 173 -8.44 21.10 -9.56
CA ILE A 173 -8.95 22.36 -10.11
C ILE A 173 -10.02 22.10 -11.16
N THR A 174 -11.14 22.82 -11.07
CA THR A 174 -12.32 22.65 -11.93
C THR A 174 -12.47 23.87 -12.84
N PHE A 175 -12.68 23.63 -14.13
CA PHE A 175 -13.01 24.65 -15.12
C PHE A 175 -14.46 24.50 -15.60
N ASP A 176 -15.15 25.61 -15.85
CA ASP A 176 -16.55 25.69 -16.33
C ASP A 176 -16.73 25.28 -17.81
N GLN A 177 -15.71 24.69 -18.43
CA GLN A 177 -15.74 24.21 -19.80
C GLN A 177 -15.87 22.68 -19.88
N ASP A 178 -16.48 22.19 -20.95
CA ASP A 178 -16.45 20.78 -21.33
C ASP A 178 -15.30 20.53 -22.32
N LEU A 179 -14.24 19.87 -21.85
CA LEU A 179 -13.23 19.25 -22.69
C LEU A 179 -13.77 17.92 -23.26
N ALA A 180 -13.42 17.62 -24.51
CA ALA A 180 -13.77 16.34 -25.11
C ALA A 180 -12.99 15.19 -24.43
N PRO A 181 -13.60 14.00 -24.22
CA PRO A 181 -13.01 12.89 -23.47
C PRO A 181 -12.00 12.05 -24.28
N ASP A 182 -11.53 12.55 -25.42
CA ASP A 182 -10.52 11.90 -26.25
C ASP A 182 -9.12 12.44 -25.96
N GLN A 183 -8.11 11.58 -26.16
CA GLN A 183 -6.72 11.91 -25.84
C GLN A 183 -6.18 13.05 -26.73
N GLU A 184 -6.70 13.19 -27.96
CA GLU A 184 -6.31 14.25 -28.89
C GLU A 184 -6.71 15.65 -28.39
N ALA A 185 -7.74 15.75 -27.55
CA ALA A 185 -8.10 16.96 -26.81
C ALA A 185 -7.39 17.08 -25.45
N ILE A 186 -7.20 15.96 -24.73
CA ILE A 186 -6.62 15.95 -23.37
C ILE A 186 -5.12 16.28 -23.37
N ASP A 187 -4.31 15.67 -24.24
CA ASP A 187 -2.85 15.90 -24.29
C ASP A 187 -2.47 17.39 -24.46
N PRO A 188 -2.96 18.13 -25.47
CA PRO A 188 -2.60 19.54 -25.65
C PRO A 188 -3.20 20.45 -24.56
N PHE A 189 -4.32 20.05 -23.95
CA PHE A 189 -4.87 20.76 -22.80
C PHE A 189 -3.98 20.59 -21.56
N VAL A 190 -3.48 19.38 -21.28
CA VAL A 190 -2.54 19.10 -20.18
C VAL A 190 -1.20 19.83 -20.40
N GLU A 191 -0.67 19.83 -21.63
CA GLU A 191 0.53 20.60 -21.96
C GLU A 191 0.33 22.11 -21.71
N SER A 192 -0.80 22.66 -22.15
CA SER A 192 -1.16 24.07 -21.92
C SER A 192 -1.38 24.40 -20.44
N PHE A 193 -1.96 23.47 -19.68
CA PHE A 193 -2.18 23.58 -18.23
C PHE A 193 -0.87 23.64 -17.45
N VAL A 194 0.05 22.71 -17.72
CA VAL A 194 1.38 22.68 -17.09
C VAL A 194 2.18 23.93 -17.46
N ALA A 195 2.14 24.35 -18.73
CA ALA A 195 2.83 25.57 -19.19
C ALA A 195 2.29 26.84 -18.51
N LEU A 196 0.97 26.98 -18.40
CA LEU A 196 0.35 28.14 -17.74
C LEU A 196 0.70 28.18 -16.23
N LEU A 197 0.51 27.07 -15.51
CA LEU A 197 0.82 27.04 -14.08
C LEU A 197 2.32 27.27 -13.81
N SER A 198 3.21 26.78 -14.68
CA SER A 198 4.65 27.03 -14.59
C SER A 198 4.98 28.53 -14.68
N ASP A 199 4.35 29.26 -15.61
CA ASP A 199 4.54 30.70 -15.79
C ASP A 199 3.93 31.51 -14.62
N LEU A 200 2.66 31.25 -14.28
CA LEU A 200 1.94 31.96 -13.21
C LEU A 200 2.58 31.80 -11.83
N LEU A 201 3.10 30.61 -11.52
CA LEU A 201 3.69 30.29 -10.22
C LEU A 201 5.22 30.45 -10.20
N GLY A 202 5.85 30.73 -11.35
CA GLY A 202 7.30 30.88 -11.46
C GLY A 202 8.09 29.62 -11.09
N ILE A 203 7.54 28.43 -11.37
CA ILE A 203 8.17 27.14 -11.08
C ILE A 203 8.51 26.38 -12.35
N ASP A 204 9.52 25.51 -12.27
CA ASP A 204 9.88 24.60 -13.36
C ASP A 204 8.70 23.66 -13.69
N PRO A 205 8.31 23.47 -14.97
CA PRO A 205 7.16 22.66 -15.34
C PRO A 205 7.30 21.19 -14.93
N SER A 206 8.53 20.66 -14.76
CA SER A 206 8.76 19.30 -14.24
C SER A 206 8.31 19.10 -12.79
N ARG A 207 8.04 20.19 -12.06
CA ARG A 207 7.44 20.14 -10.71
C ARG A 207 5.93 19.94 -10.73
N ILE A 208 5.26 19.98 -11.88
CA ILE A 208 3.81 19.85 -12.01
C ILE A 208 3.50 18.54 -12.73
N SER A 209 2.82 17.62 -12.05
CA SER A 209 2.43 16.33 -12.63
C SER A 209 0.92 16.18 -12.59
N VAL A 210 0.27 16.14 -13.76
CA VAL A 210 -1.17 15.87 -13.85
C VAL A 210 -1.39 14.37 -13.68
N THR A 211 -2.20 14.00 -12.68
CA THR A 211 -2.53 12.61 -12.34
C THR A 211 -3.87 12.15 -12.90
N GLY A 212 -4.74 13.07 -13.31
CA GLY A 212 -6.01 12.75 -13.95
C GLY A 212 -6.72 13.96 -14.56
N VAL A 213 -7.53 13.70 -15.58
CA VAL A 213 -8.47 14.68 -16.16
C VAL A 213 -9.84 14.03 -16.26
N ARG A 214 -10.89 14.71 -15.79
CA ARG A 214 -12.28 14.24 -15.78
C ARG A 214 -13.15 15.23 -16.57
N THR A 215 -14.13 14.70 -17.33
CA THR A 215 -14.98 15.47 -18.27
C THR A 215 -16.46 15.50 -17.85
N GLY A 216 -17.26 16.43 -18.41
CA GLY A 216 -18.62 16.79 -17.94
C GLY A 216 -18.62 18.05 -17.05
N SER A 217 -17.44 18.39 -16.55
CA SER A 217 -16.89 19.70 -16.20
C SER A 217 -15.39 19.43 -16.13
N THR A 218 -14.52 20.24 -16.74
CA THR A 218 -13.10 19.85 -16.86
C THR A 218 -12.41 19.95 -15.51
N ILE A 219 -12.19 18.80 -14.85
CA ILE A 219 -11.50 18.73 -13.57
C ILE A 219 -10.12 18.13 -13.79
N VAL A 220 -9.08 18.82 -13.32
CA VAL A 220 -7.67 18.40 -13.40
C VAL A 220 -7.18 18.08 -12.00
N ASP A 221 -6.77 16.83 -11.80
CA ASP A 221 -6.12 16.35 -10.59
C ASP A 221 -4.60 16.35 -10.81
N PHE A 222 -3.83 16.95 -9.90
CA PHE A 222 -2.39 17.13 -10.08
C PHE A 222 -1.60 17.17 -8.76
N VAL A 223 -0.30 16.93 -8.88
CA VAL A 223 0.71 16.98 -7.81
C VAL A 223 1.69 18.11 -8.08
N ILE A 224 2.08 18.84 -7.03
CA ILE A 224 3.22 19.77 -7.07
C ILE A 224 4.39 19.14 -6.29
N SER A 225 5.48 18.83 -7.00
CA SER A 225 6.70 18.29 -6.39
C SER A 225 7.50 19.38 -5.66
N ALA A 226 8.28 18.98 -4.66
CA ALA A 226 9.31 19.81 -4.04
C ALA A 226 10.34 20.31 -5.09
N PRO A 227 11.03 21.45 -4.85
CA PRO A 227 12.10 21.89 -5.73
C PRO A 227 13.26 20.86 -5.74
N PRO A 228 13.98 20.66 -6.87
CA PRO A 228 15.12 19.75 -6.92
C PRO A 228 16.16 20.03 -5.83
N GLN A 229 16.78 18.96 -5.30
CA GLN A 229 17.74 19.07 -4.21
C GLN A 229 18.88 20.05 -4.53
N GLY A 230 19.13 21.00 -3.62
CA GLY A 230 20.12 22.07 -3.80
C GLY A 230 19.68 23.25 -4.68
N SER A 231 18.45 23.27 -5.21
CA SER A 231 17.89 24.42 -5.91
C SER A 231 17.18 25.40 -4.98
N SER A 232 17.19 26.69 -5.32
CA SER A 232 16.45 27.73 -4.61
C SER A 232 15.07 27.89 -5.23
N GLY A 233 14.06 27.21 -4.67
CA GLY A 233 12.66 27.31 -5.09
C GLY A 233 11.70 27.30 -3.90
N ALA A 234 10.49 27.81 -4.09
CA ALA A 234 9.45 27.75 -3.05
C ALA A 234 9.02 26.29 -2.78
N PRO A 235 8.75 25.92 -1.51
CA PRO A 235 8.23 24.60 -1.15
C PRO A 235 6.83 24.42 -1.74
N ALA A 236 6.43 23.17 -1.99
CA ALA A 236 5.25 22.85 -2.80
C ALA A 236 3.95 23.39 -2.18
N GLU A 237 3.87 23.40 -0.84
CA GLU A 237 2.75 23.89 -0.04
C GLU A 237 2.58 25.41 -0.22
N ALA A 238 3.67 26.16 -0.24
CA ALA A 238 3.65 27.61 -0.46
C ALA A 238 3.27 27.95 -1.91
N VAL A 239 3.65 27.11 -2.87
CA VAL A 239 3.25 27.22 -4.28
C VAL A 239 1.75 26.96 -4.43
N LEU A 240 1.22 25.90 -3.81
CA LEU A 240 -0.22 25.62 -3.83
C LEU A 240 -1.03 26.73 -3.12
N ALA A 241 -0.57 27.22 -1.98
CA ALA A 241 -1.22 28.35 -1.30
C ALA A 241 -1.25 29.62 -2.19
N GLY A 242 -0.19 29.88 -2.94
CA GLY A 242 -0.15 30.94 -3.95
C GLY A 242 -1.17 30.73 -5.07
N LEU A 243 -1.29 29.51 -5.59
CA LEU A 243 -2.28 29.15 -6.60
C LEU A 243 -3.73 29.28 -6.10
N ILE A 244 -4.00 28.89 -4.85
CA ILE A 244 -5.32 29.01 -4.22
C ILE A 244 -5.73 30.49 -4.06
N GLU A 245 -4.79 31.35 -3.65
CA GLU A 245 -5.05 32.80 -3.61
C GLU A 245 -5.23 33.39 -5.01
N LEU A 246 -4.47 32.93 -6.02
CA LEU A 246 -4.64 33.37 -7.41
C LEU A 246 -6.01 33.00 -7.99
N VAL A 247 -6.48 31.77 -7.74
CA VAL A 247 -7.84 31.32 -8.14
C VAL A 247 -8.93 32.07 -7.36
N ARG A 248 -8.63 32.57 -6.16
CA ARG A 248 -9.58 33.38 -5.36
C ARG A 248 -9.62 34.85 -5.80
N ASP A 249 -8.54 35.38 -6.39
CA ASP A 249 -8.46 36.75 -6.86
C ASP A 249 -9.08 36.91 -8.27
N ASP A 250 -10.41 36.93 -8.31
CA ASP A 250 -11.24 37.14 -9.52
C ASP A 250 -11.12 38.56 -10.13
N ALA A 251 -10.01 39.27 -9.87
CA ALA A 251 -9.70 40.57 -10.46
C ALA A 251 -9.19 40.46 -11.91
N VAL A 252 -8.53 39.35 -12.25
CA VAL A 252 -8.01 39.04 -13.60
C VAL A 252 -8.20 37.56 -13.87
N ASN A 253 -8.74 37.20 -15.05
CA ASN A 253 -8.82 35.80 -15.45
C ASN A 253 -7.46 35.32 -16.00
N GLU A 254 -6.51 35.05 -15.10
CA GLU A 254 -5.18 34.51 -15.42
C GLU A 254 -5.26 33.13 -16.13
N PHE A 255 -6.42 32.49 -16.10
CA PHE A 255 -6.70 31.20 -16.74
C PHE A 255 -7.41 31.31 -18.10
N GLU A 256 -7.53 32.50 -18.71
CA GLU A 256 -8.30 32.72 -19.95
C GLU A 256 -7.96 31.73 -21.08
N SER A 257 -6.69 31.32 -21.22
CA SER A 257 -6.24 30.32 -22.21
C SER A 257 -6.79 28.91 -22.00
N LEU A 258 -7.23 28.60 -20.77
CA LEU A 258 -7.79 27.31 -20.33
C LEU A 258 -9.27 27.42 -19.91
N GLY A 259 -9.90 28.59 -20.09
CA GLY A 259 -11.28 28.83 -19.66
C GLY A 259 -11.43 29.24 -18.20
N THR A 260 -12.68 29.54 -17.79
CA THR A 260 -12.99 30.04 -16.44
C THR A 260 -12.82 28.93 -15.39
N VAL A 261 -12.14 29.25 -14.29
CA VAL A 261 -12.00 28.35 -13.13
C VAL A 261 -13.23 28.46 -12.23
N ALA A 262 -13.90 27.33 -12.00
CA ALA A 262 -15.03 27.20 -11.07
C ALA A 262 -14.58 27.06 -9.60
N GLY A 263 -13.37 26.55 -9.38
CA GLY A 263 -12.74 26.46 -8.06
C GLY A 263 -11.54 25.51 -8.02
N ILE A 264 -10.82 25.55 -6.90
CA ILE A 264 -9.69 24.66 -6.59
C ILE A 264 -9.87 24.07 -5.19
N VAL A 265 -9.48 22.81 -5.02
CA VAL A 265 -9.52 22.06 -3.76
C VAL A 265 -8.13 21.56 -3.43
N ASP A 266 -7.64 21.90 -2.24
CA ASP A 266 -6.44 21.31 -1.65
C ASP A 266 -6.74 19.87 -1.21
N GLN A 267 -5.88 18.93 -1.62
CA GLN A 267 -5.96 17.51 -1.29
C GLN A 267 -4.63 16.99 -0.74
N THR A 268 -3.77 17.89 -0.23
CA THR A 268 -2.47 17.56 0.34
C THR A 268 -2.60 16.51 1.44
N SER A 269 -1.85 15.40 1.29
CA SER A 269 -1.70 14.37 2.32
C SER A 269 -0.35 14.50 3.00
N THR A 270 -0.28 14.05 4.25
CA THR A 270 0.94 13.98 5.04
C THR A 270 1.05 12.57 5.58
N ASP A 271 1.98 11.81 5.02
CA ASP A 271 2.12 10.39 5.25
C ASP A 271 3.46 10.13 5.96
N ILE A 272 3.47 9.26 6.98
CA ILE A 272 4.69 8.95 7.73
C ILE A 272 5.40 7.78 7.03
N VAL A 273 6.57 8.04 6.48
CA VAL A 273 7.35 7.05 5.70
C VAL A 273 8.65 6.71 6.42
N ALA A 274 8.95 5.42 6.54
CA ALA A 274 10.22 4.95 7.04
C ALA A 274 11.31 5.07 5.96
N VAL A 275 12.45 5.70 6.28
CA VAL A 275 13.56 5.84 5.32
C VAL A 275 14.29 4.51 5.16
N PRO A 276 14.36 3.92 3.95
CA PRO A 276 15.15 2.71 3.73
C PRO A 276 16.64 2.97 3.92
N GLN A 277 17.33 2.02 4.54
CA GLN A 277 18.79 1.99 4.52
C GLN A 277 19.29 1.67 3.10
N PRO A 278 20.45 2.20 2.67
CA PRO A 278 20.89 2.05 1.29
C PRO A 278 21.47 0.66 1.09
N VAL A 279 21.34 0.12 -0.12
CA VAL A 279 21.94 -1.16 -0.50
C VAL A 279 23.10 -0.98 -1.47
N ASP A 280 24.08 -1.88 -1.42
CA ASP A 280 25.18 -1.93 -2.37
C ASP A 280 24.72 -2.46 -3.75
N GLY A 281 25.63 -2.44 -4.73
CA GLY A 281 25.37 -2.98 -6.07
C GLY A 281 25.11 -4.50 -6.14
N SER A 282 25.08 -5.20 -5.00
CA SER A 282 24.72 -6.62 -4.85
C SER A 282 23.47 -6.82 -3.99
N GLY A 283 22.84 -5.75 -3.49
CA GLY A 283 21.64 -5.79 -2.65
C GLY A 283 21.90 -5.94 -1.14
N ASN A 284 23.15 -5.85 -0.67
CA ASN A 284 23.45 -5.90 0.76
C ASN A 284 23.24 -4.52 1.41
N LEU A 285 22.69 -4.47 2.62
CA LEU A 285 22.58 -3.22 3.38
C LEU A 285 23.97 -2.60 3.63
N VAL A 286 24.13 -1.32 3.28
CA VAL A 286 25.36 -0.56 3.52
C VAL A 286 25.31 0.06 4.90
N LEU A 287 25.90 -0.65 5.86
CA LEU A 287 26.22 -0.14 7.19
C LEU A 287 27.24 1.00 7.03
N GLY A 288 26.75 2.25 6.95
CA GLY A 288 27.60 3.40 6.65
C GLY A 288 26.92 4.71 6.26
N TRP A 289 25.58 4.81 6.21
CA TRP A 289 24.87 6.02 5.76
C TRP A 289 24.38 6.90 6.93
N PHE A 290 25.34 7.45 7.67
CA PHE A 290 25.07 8.14 8.92
C PHE A 290 24.39 9.51 8.74
N THR A 291 24.65 10.21 7.63
CA THR A 291 24.10 11.56 7.35
C THR A 291 22.68 11.52 6.81
N ARG A 292 22.25 10.39 6.22
CA ARG A 292 20.95 10.22 5.55
C ARG A 292 20.65 11.27 4.46
N GLN A 293 21.70 11.87 3.87
CA GLN A 293 21.58 12.83 2.77
C GLN A 293 21.96 12.19 1.44
N GLY A 294 21.07 12.29 0.44
CA GLY A 294 21.31 11.83 -0.93
C GLY A 294 20.71 10.47 -1.28
N ASP A 295 21.39 9.71 -2.12
CA ASP A 295 21.02 8.39 -2.66
C ASP A 295 22.13 7.33 -2.47
N ARG A 296 23.21 7.68 -1.77
CA ARG A 296 24.45 6.90 -1.65
C ARG A 296 25.23 7.28 -0.40
N VAL A 297 26.05 6.36 0.11
CA VAL A 297 27.10 6.70 1.07
C VAL A 297 28.16 7.60 0.40
N GLY A 298 28.39 8.77 0.99
CA GLY A 298 29.29 9.80 0.47
C GLY A 298 30.44 10.14 1.41
N LEU A 299 31.23 11.15 1.02
CA LEU A 299 32.32 11.67 1.86
C LEU A 299 31.81 12.30 3.16
N THR A 300 30.61 12.87 3.16
CA THR A 300 29.99 13.46 4.35
C THR A 300 29.73 12.38 5.42
N ASP A 301 29.27 11.20 5.03
CA ASP A 301 29.07 10.06 5.95
C ASP A 301 30.38 9.56 6.54
N PHE A 302 31.44 9.52 5.74
CA PHE A 302 32.78 9.14 6.22
C PHE A 302 33.29 10.11 7.30
N PHE A 303 33.09 11.42 7.15
CA PHE A 303 33.51 12.38 8.17
C PHE A 303 32.61 12.34 9.41
N LEU A 304 31.30 12.22 9.24
CA LEU A 304 30.37 12.07 10.36
C LEU A 304 30.69 10.81 11.18
N PHE A 305 31.01 9.70 10.52
CA PHE A 305 31.49 8.48 11.16
C PHE A 305 32.82 8.70 11.88
N ALA A 306 33.80 9.32 11.22
CA ALA A 306 35.12 9.55 11.81
C ALA A 306 35.08 10.44 13.06
N ASP A 307 34.14 11.38 13.13
CA ASP A 307 33.96 12.27 14.30
C ASP A 307 33.40 11.53 15.53
N HIS A 308 32.59 10.48 15.34
CA HIS A 308 32.07 9.63 16.44
C HIS A 308 32.85 8.30 16.64
N PHE A 309 33.84 8.01 15.78
CA PHE A 309 34.52 6.72 15.78
C PHE A 309 35.38 6.50 17.03
N GLY A 310 35.09 5.42 17.77
CA GLY A 310 35.83 5.02 18.96
C GLY A 310 35.30 5.62 20.26
N LEU A 311 34.18 6.35 20.23
CA LEU A 311 33.40 6.69 21.41
C LEU A 311 32.69 5.43 21.95
N SER A 312 32.46 5.41 23.26
CA SER A 312 31.85 4.28 23.97
C SER A 312 30.74 4.70 24.93
N GLU A 313 29.87 3.77 25.31
CA GLU A 313 28.72 4.03 26.18
C GLU A 313 29.15 4.69 27.51
N GLY A 314 28.77 5.96 27.69
CA GLY A 314 29.11 6.77 28.85
C GLY A 314 30.08 7.93 28.58
N GLU A 315 30.57 8.09 27.35
CA GLU A 315 31.32 9.28 26.92
C GLU A 315 30.38 10.37 26.39
N ASP A 316 30.76 11.65 26.56
CA ASP A 316 30.01 12.78 25.98
C ASP A 316 30.02 12.66 24.45
N ASP A 317 28.90 13.01 23.81
CA ASP A 317 28.65 12.87 22.36
C ASP A 317 28.72 11.41 21.81
N TYR A 318 28.72 10.38 22.69
CA TYR A 318 28.48 8.99 22.27
C TYR A 318 27.08 8.84 21.67
N ASP A 319 27.02 8.25 20.49
CA ASP A 319 25.79 7.95 19.78
C ASP A 319 25.91 6.54 19.17
N SER A 320 25.05 5.64 19.64
CA SER A 320 25.02 4.24 19.24
C SER A 320 24.79 4.03 17.74
N ARG A 321 24.30 5.05 17.00
CA ARG A 321 24.18 5.01 15.54
C ARG A 321 25.52 4.87 14.81
N PHE A 322 26.65 5.13 15.49
CA PHE A 322 28.00 5.05 14.93
C PHE A 322 28.82 3.86 15.46
N ASP A 323 28.28 3.03 16.36
CA ASP A 323 28.94 1.84 16.86
C ASP A 323 28.76 0.67 15.88
N ILE A 324 29.87 0.25 15.25
CA ILE A 324 29.89 -0.85 14.26
C ILE A 324 29.92 -2.24 14.95
N VAL A 325 30.02 -2.31 16.28
CA VAL A 325 30.23 -3.55 17.04
C VAL A 325 28.98 -4.00 17.84
N ALA A 326 27.87 -3.27 17.73
CA ALA A 326 26.60 -3.57 18.40
C ALA A 326 25.85 -4.78 17.82
#